data_AF-A0A7S2L4Q8-F1
#
_entry.id   AF-A0A7S2L4Q8-F1
#
_cell.length_a   1.000
_cell.length_b   1.000
_cell.length_c   1.000
_cell.angle_alpha   90.00
_cell.angle_beta   90.00
_cell.angle_gamma   90.00
#
_symmetry.space_group_name_H-M   'P 1'
#
loop_
_entity.id
_entity.type
_entity.pdbx_description
1 polymer ?
#
loop_
_entity_poly.entity_id
_entity_poly.type
_entity_poly.pdbx_seq_one_letter_code
_entity_poly.pdbx_strand_id
1 'polypeptide(L)'
;MHAGAVIALQEVEAPWWKGSADWLRMPGGLAEVFNGNGYAWKWQAGGGANVFMGVMLAWPKARFEGDVHYTDLAAMVPQGGDASFELARKKTRNGKERPLHNNVLVGNLWEKGTGQRMTVATCHMPVLWETPEERRAQAIHMHLAVAYLQYIANGTPAVLLGDFNFMPDSAQYAMAASGYDQAVKDREILRALGIWTARTPTPMRSAYKECFGGEPSFTNNAWRSDAAHFVETLDYIWMSDGVAAEECLPLPDEVLGPLPNEKEGSDHVPLVAMLAIGARQAAGGQPGPPAQNDSNADVAWSIATRFEALAGRWASSKHAPRSAEVPIKSLRETWPQKRPPLVEFHPVQIEAHGMSKEYAKKPDSIQDSKTMLTMFAQLQGKKPITKEDILYSSVELPGHYQSSVTLHCMEGKHFVGKPAATKRQAEQNAATIALQTFGDQVAAVLAHAKKTELNQDPKSMLTMFAQGKCEK
;
A
#
# COMPACT_ATOMS: atom_id res chain seq x y z
N MET A 1 -17.36 -8.08 13.09
CA MET A 1 -17.17 -8.08 11.62
C MET A 1 -18.50 -8.44 10.98
N HIS A 2 -19.03 -7.59 10.10
CA HIS A 2 -20.26 -7.90 9.35
C HIS A 2 -19.97 -9.00 8.32
N ALA A 3 -20.60 -10.17 8.41
CA ALA A 3 -20.22 -11.38 7.67
C ALA A 3 -20.17 -11.28 6.12
N GLY A 4 -20.57 -10.16 5.53
CA GLY A 4 -20.62 -9.91 4.08
C GLY A 4 -19.76 -8.76 3.53
N ALA A 5 -19.05 -7.99 4.37
CA ALA A 5 -18.39 -6.75 3.94
C ALA A 5 -16.95 -6.96 3.45
N VAL A 6 -16.53 -6.25 2.39
CA VAL A 6 -15.12 -6.07 2.04
C VAL A 6 -14.56 -4.93 2.89
N ILE A 7 -13.39 -5.13 3.49
CA ILE A 7 -12.80 -4.23 4.48
C ILE A 7 -11.44 -3.78 3.96
N ALA A 8 -11.23 -2.47 3.91
CA ALA A 8 -9.95 -1.84 3.61
C ALA A 8 -9.45 -1.14 4.87
N LEU A 9 -8.21 -1.39 5.27
CA LEU A 9 -7.57 -0.76 6.42
C LEU A 9 -6.26 -0.11 6.00
N GLN A 10 -6.00 1.07 6.56
CA GLN A 10 -4.75 1.81 6.43
C GLN A 10 -4.02 1.78 7.77
N GLU A 11 -2.74 2.18 7.77
CA GLU A 11 -1.88 2.18 8.96
C GLU A 11 -1.79 0.85 9.71
N VAL A 12 -2.01 -0.27 9.01
CA VAL A 12 -1.97 -1.60 9.63
C VAL A 12 -0.53 -1.99 9.94
N GLU A 13 -0.22 -2.01 11.22
CA GLU A 13 1.10 -2.31 11.69
C GLU A 13 1.53 -3.78 11.42
N ALA A 14 2.80 -4.00 11.06
CA ALA A 14 3.34 -5.31 10.74
C ALA A 14 3.22 -6.34 11.89
N PRO A 15 3.46 -5.96 13.16
CA PRO A 15 3.28 -6.86 14.28
C PRO A 15 1.81 -7.29 14.49
N TRP A 16 0.84 -6.45 14.12
CA TRP A 16 -0.60 -6.74 14.29
C TRP A 16 -1.14 -7.81 13.34
N TRP A 17 -0.47 -8.08 12.21
CA TRP A 17 -0.90 -9.15 11.30
C TRP A 17 -0.02 -10.40 11.37
N LYS A 18 1.28 -10.30 11.72
CA LYS A 18 2.18 -11.47 11.74
C LYS A 18 2.03 -12.39 12.95
N GLY A 19 1.41 -11.94 14.05
CA GLY A 19 1.37 -12.73 15.29
C GLY A 19 2.76 -13.22 15.68
N SER A 20 3.75 -12.33 15.74
CA SER A 20 5.15 -12.75 15.89
C SER A 20 5.41 -13.38 17.25
N ALA A 21 6.24 -14.42 17.25
CA ALA A 21 6.41 -15.35 18.36
C ALA A 21 7.03 -14.78 19.66
N ASP A 22 7.69 -13.61 19.65
CA ASP A 22 8.62 -13.24 20.74
C ASP A 22 8.34 -11.94 21.51
N TRP A 23 7.30 -11.18 21.17
CA TRP A 23 6.79 -10.13 22.06
C TRP A 23 5.31 -10.39 22.23
N LEU A 24 4.91 -10.68 23.48
CA LEU A 24 3.57 -11.06 23.94
C LEU A 24 2.62 -11.51 22.83
N ARG A 25 2.30 -12.81 22.77
CA ARG A 25 1.04 -13.29 22.20
C ARG A 25 -0.08 -12.35 22.66
N MET A 26 -0.45 -11.38 21.84
CA MET A 26 -1.73 -10.72 21.93
C MET A 26 -2.66 -11.66 21.17
N PRO A 27 -3.36 -12.60 21.86
CA PRO A 27 -4.47 -13.28 21.23
C PRO A 27 -5.38 -12.21 20.62
N GLY A 28 -5.74 -12.37 19.33
CA GLY A 28 -6.61 -11.41 18.64
C GLY A 28 -5.92 -10.39 17.75
N GLY A 29 -4.70 -10.65 17.23
CA GLY A 29 -4.16 -9.88 16.11
C GLY A 29 -5.10 -9.91 14.88
N LEU A 30 -5.08 -8.89 14.03
CA LEU A 30 -6.06 -8.74 12.93
C LEU A 30 -6.15 -9.97 12.03
N ALA A 31 -5.03 -10.64 11.76
CA ALA A 31 -5.00 -11.88 10.99
C ALA A 31 -5.81 -13.01 11.65
N GLU A 32 -5.69 -13.17 12.98
CA GLU A 32 -6.45 -14.14 13.74
C GLU A 32 -7.93 -13.76 13.76
N VAL A 33 -8.25 -12.48 13.94
CA VAL A 33 -9.64 -12.00 13.91
C VAL A 33 -10.27 -12.25 12.53
N PHE A 34 -9.60 -11.88 11.44
CA PHE A 34 -10.11 -12.14 10.09
C PHE A 34 -10.24 -13.64 9.81
N ASN A 35 -9.21 -14.44 10.13
CA ASN A 35 -9.27 -15.89 9.91
C ASN A 35 -10.39 -16.56 10.72
N GLY A 36 -10.52 -16.20 12.00
CA GLY A 36 -11.55 -16.72 12.89
C GLY A 36 -12.97 -16.32 12.50
N ASN A 37 -13.13 -15.19 11.79
CA ASN A 37 -14.41 -14.71 11.26
C ASN A 37 -14.65 -15.12 9.78
N GLY A 38 -13.85 -16.03 9.22
CA GLY A 38 -14.08 -16.55 7.87
C GLY A 38 -13.66 -15.61 6.74
N TYR A 39 -12.75 -14.67 6.99
CA TYR A 39 -12.20 -13.77 5.99
C TYR A 39 -10.93 -14.31 5.35
N ALA A 40 -10.75 -13.99 4.08
CA ALA A 40 -9.47 -13.95 3.40
C ALA A 40 -8.97 -12.51 3.45
N TRP A 41 -7.66 -12.33 3.45
CA TRP A 41 -7.07 -11.00 3.55
C TRP A 41 -5.69 -10.97 2.92
N LYS A 42 -5.26 -9.77 2.55
CA LYS A 42 -3.93 -9.47 2.04
C LYS A 42 -3.45 -8.18 2.69
N TRP A 43 -2.22 -8.20 3.20
CA TRP A 43 -1.55 -7.02 3.71
C TRP A 43 -0.31 -6.71 2.87
N GLN A 44 -0.01 -5.43 2.71
CA GLN A 44 1.18 -4.94 2.07
C GLN A 44 1.81 -3.85 2.93
N ALA A 45 3.05 -4.09 3.36
CA ALA A 45 3.86 -3.11 4.08
C ALA A 45 4.02 -1.84 3.24
N GLY A 46 4.06 -0.68 3.88
CA GLY A 46 4.73 0.49 3.32
C GLY A 46 6.22 0.22 3.11
N GLY A 47 6.87 1.02 2.28
CA GLY A 47 8.31 0.88 2.04
C GLY A 47 9.19 1.77 2.91
N GLY A 48 10.50 1.50 2.87
CA GLY A 48 11.54 2.33 3.49
C GLY A 48 11.49 2.36 5.02
N ALA A 49 11.34 3.56 5.60
CA ALA A 49 11.30 3.77 7.05
C ALA A 49 9.95 3.36 7.69
N ASN A 50 8.90 3.21 6.88
CA ASN A 50 7.54 2.91 7.33
C ASN A 50 7.17 1.44 7.09
N VAL A 51 8.15 0.54 6.98
CA VAL A 51 7.93 -0.92 6.86
C VAL A 51 7.10 -1.51 8.00
N PHE A 52 6.95 -0.75 9.09
CA PHE A 52 6.13 -1.13 10.23
C PHE A 52 4.64 -0.87 10.03
N MET A 53 4.19 -0.03 9.09
CA MET A 53 2.77 0.21 8.77
C MET A 53 2.47 -0.12 7.32
N GLY A 54 1.23 -0.46 6.99
CA GLY A 54 0.84 -0.85 5.65
C GLY A 54 -0.65 -0.73 5.40
N VAL A 55 -1.07 -1.22 4.24
CA VAL A 55 -2.49 -1.31 3.86
C VAL A 55 -2.93 -2.77 3.90
N MET A 56 -4.21 -3.00 4.19
CA MET A 56 -4.81 -4.34 4.20
C MET A 56 -6.16 -4.33 3.48
N LEU A 57 -6.41 -5.38 2.71
CA LEU A 57 -7.71 -5.68 2.12
C LEU A 57 -8.19 -7.03 2.65
N ALA A 58 -9.43 -7.12 3.13
CA ALA A 58 -10.04 -8.34 3.65
C ALA A 58 -11.45 -8.55 3.08
N TRP A 59 -11.82 -9.80 2.78
CA TRP A 59 -13.12 -10.17 2.21
C TRP A 59 -13.63 -11.53 2.76
N PRO A 60 -14.95 -11.71 2.92
CA PRO A 60 -15.51 -12.95 3.46
C PRO A 60 -15.39 -14.11 2.47
N LYS A 61 -14.70 -15.19 2.87
CA LYS A 61 -14.46 -16.40 2.04
C LYS A 61 -15.75 -17.09 1.62
N ALA A 62 -16.80 -16.99 2.42
CA ALA A 62 -18.09 -17.59 2.12
C ALA A 62 -18.78 -16.92 0.92
N ARG A 63 -18.53 -15.62 0.71
CA ARG A 63 -19.20 -14.82 -0.32
C ARG A 63 -18.32 -14.56 -1.53
N PHE A 64 -17.06 -14.24 -1.32
CA PHE A 64 -16.14 -13.84 -2.39
C PHE A 64 -14.97 -14.80 -2.54
N GLU A 65 -14.49 -14.89 -3.78
CA GLU A 65 -13.18 -15.42 -4.13
C GLU A 65 -12.47 -14.40 -5.01
N GLY A 66 -11.15 -14.43 -5.03
CA GLY A 66 -10.40 -13.40 -5.73
C GLY A 66 -8.91 -13.47 -5.53
N ASP A 67 -8.22 -12.75 -6.40
CA ASP A 67 -6.77 -12.55 -6.35
C ASP A 67 -6.47 -11.10 -5.96
N VAL A 68 -5.43 -10.91 -5.14
CA VAL A 68 -4.98 -9.58 -4.73
C VAL A 68 -3.54 -9.36 -5.16
N HIS A 69 -3.34 -8.25 -5.86
CA HIS A 69 -2.05 -7.75 -6.32
C HIS A 69 -1.72 -6.45 -5.60
N TYR A 70 -0.47 -6.02 -5.69
CA TYR A 70 -0.08 -4.68 -5.26
C TYR A 70 0.94 -4.08 -6.23
N THR A 71 1.03 -2.76 -6.22
CA THR A 71 2.10 -2.00 -6.86
C THR A 71 2.48 -0.81 -6.00
N ASP A 72 3.68 -0.28 -6.22
CA ASP A 72 4.13 0.97 -5.61
C ASP A 72 3.95 2.11 -6.61
N LEU A 73 3.03 3.03 -6.29
CA LEU A 73 2.71 4.18 -7.15
C LEU A 73 3.92 5.09 -7.35
N ALA A 74 4.80 5.22 -6.35
CA ALA A 74 6.02 6.01 -6.47
C ALA A 74 6.97 5.46 -7.54
N ALA A 75 7.02 4.13 -7.70
CA ALA A 75 7.83 3.46 -8.71
C ALA A 75 7.25 3.61 -10.13
N MET A 76 5.97 3.97 -10.25
CA MET A 76 5.31 4.22 -11.53
C MET A 76 5.50 5.66 -12.05
N VAL A 77 6.03 6.56 -11.21
CA VAL A 77 6.28 7.95 -11.61
C VAL A 77 7.47 7.99 -12.58
N PRO A 78 7.31 8.54 -13.80
CA PRO A 78 8.35 8.56 -14.82
C PRO A 78 9.49 9.50 -14.45
N GLN A 79 10.70 9.18 -14.92
CA GLN A 79 11.86 10.06 -14.76
C GLN A 79 11.64 11.41 -15.50
N GLY A 80 12.28 12.46 -14.98
CA GLY A 80 12.05 13.83 -15.47
C GLY A 80 10.84 14.49 -14.81
N GLY A 81 10.29 15.51 -15.48
CA GLY A 81 9.24 16.37 -14.95
C GLY A 81 9.77 17.55 -14.14
N ASP A 82 8.88 18.26 -13.46
CA ASP A 82 9.24 19.33 -12.52
C ASP A 82 9.57 18.76 -11.12
N ALA A 83 9.79 19.64 -10.15
CA ALA A 83 10.13 19.24 -8.77
C ALA A 83 9.09 18.31 -8.11
N SER A 84 7.82 18.39 -8.50
CA SER A 84 6.76 17.53 -7.94
C SER A 84 6.92 16.06 -8.33
N PHE A 85 7.53 15.76 -9.49
CA PHE A 85 7.79 14.39 -9.92
C PHE A 85 8.88 13.73 -9.08
N GLU A 86 9.93 14.49 -8.75
CA GLU A 86 10.96 14.01 -7.81
C GLU A 86 10.36 13.79 -6.42
N LEU A 87 9.53 14.70 -5.92
CA LEU A 87 8.81 14.52 -4.66
C LEU A 87 7.85 13.32 -4.68
N ALA A 88 7.24 13.02 -5.83
CA ALA A 88 6.40 11.84 -5.99
C ALA A 88 7.21 10.53 -6.01
N ARG A 89 8.51 10.56 -6.30
CA ARG A 89 9.42 9.40 -6.25
C ARG A 89 10.16 9.26 -4.92
N LYS A 90 10.46 10.38 -4.27
CA LYS A 90 11.43 10.45 -3.17
C LYS A 90 10.95 11.39 -2.08
N LYS A 91 11.38 11.10 -0.85
CA LYS A 91 11.25 11.98 0.30
C LYS A 91 12.62 12.31 0.88
N THR A 92 12.78 13.54 1.33
CA THR A 92 13.98 13.97 2.06
C THR A 92 13.68 13.91 3.56
N ARG A 93 14.47 13.14 4.31
CA ARG A 93 14.37 13.09 5.78
C ARG A 93 15.76 13.20 6.39
N ASN A 94 15.94 14.18 7.29
CA ASN A 94 17.22 14.48 7.93
C ASN A 94 18.35 14.71 6.91
N GLY A 95 18.06 15.47 5.83
CA GLY A 95 19.01 15.75 4.75
C GLY A 95 19.36 14.56 3.86
N LYS A 96 18.69 13.41 4.03
CA LYS A 96 18.91 12.21 3.19
C LYS A 96 17.70 11.94 2.31
N GLU A 97 17.93 11.84 1.02
CA GLU A 97 16.94 11.34 0.07
C GLU A 97 16.68 9.85 0.32
N ARG A 98 15.40 9.48 0.29
CA ARG A 98 14.94 8.10 0.34
C ARG A 98 13.83 7.92 -0.68
N PRO A 99 13.66 6.72 -1.25
CA PRO A 99 12.47 6.42 -2.02
C PRO A 99 11.21 6.72 -1.20
N LEU A 100 10.27 7.43 -1.83
CA LEU A 100 8.89 7.46 -1.37
C LEU A 100 8.27 6.12 -1.75
N HIS A 101 7.36 5.64 -0.93
CA HIS A 101 6.62 4.42 -1.20
C HIS A 101 5.15 4.69 -0.92
N ASN A 102 4.30 4.37 -1.88
CA ASN A 102 2.86 4.46 -1.73
C ASN A 102 2.24 3.25 -2.41
N ASN A 103 1.90 2.25 -1.60
CA ASN A 103 1.39 0.99 -2.12
C ASN A 103 -0.12 1.05 -2.30
N VAL A 104 -0.57 0.57 -3.45
CA VAL A 104 -1.98 0.24 -3.70
C VAL A 104 -2.13 -1.27 -3.74
N LEU A 105 -3.04 -1.80 -2.92
CA LEU A 105 -3.53 -3.18 -3.00
C LEU A 105 -4.76 -3.20 -3.91
N VAL A 106 -4.81 -4.12 -4.86
CA VAL A 106 -5.94 -4.26 -5.80
C VAL A 106 -6.39 -5.72 -5.82
N GLY A 107 -7.63 -5.97 -5.42
CA GLY A 107 -8.29 -7.26 -5.43
C GLY A 107 -9.32 -7.37 -6.55
N ASN A 108 -9.18 -8.38 -7.41
CA ASN A 108 -10.22 -8.78 -8.35
C ASN A 108 -11.09 -9.84 -7.67
N LEU A 109 -12.28 -9.43 -7.23
CA LEU A 109 -13.18 -10.27 -6.46
C LEU A 109 -14.38 -10.69 -7.33
N TRP A 110 -14.84 -11.92 -7.15
CA TRP A 110 -16.12 -12.37 -7.68
C TRP A 110 -16.97 -13.00 -6.59
N GLU A 111 -18.26 -12.67 -6.62
CA GLU A 111 -19.23 -13.25 -5.70
C GLU A 111 -19.55 -14.69 -6.13
N LYS A 112 -19.43 -15.65 -5.22
CA LYS A 112 -19.60 -17.07 -5.51
C LYS A 112 -21.02 -17.45 -5.93
N GLY A 113 -22.02 -16.77 -5.38
CA GLY A 113 -23.43 -17.07 -5.64
C GLY A 113 -23.90 -16.59 -7.02
N THR A 114 -23.46 -15.41 -7.44
CA THR A 114 -23.94 -14.75 -8.67
C THR A 114 -22.92 -14.77 -9.80
N GLY A 115 -21.65 -15.00 -9.50
CA GLY A 115 -20.53 -14.82 -10.44
C GLY A 115 -20.21 -13.36 -10.75
N GLN A 116 -20.89 -12.41 -10.10
CA GLN A 116 -20.68 -10.99 -10.32
C GLN A 116 -19.27 -10.58 -9.91
N ARG A 117 -18.62 -9.75 -10.73
CA ARG A 117 -17.23 -9.33 -10.54
C ARG A 117 -17.15 -7.86 -10.12
N MET A 118 -16.18 -7.58 -9.26
CA MET A 118 -15.77 -6.22 -8.91
C MET A 118 -14.26 -6.17 -8.67
N THR A 119 -13.66 -5.02 -8.93
CA THR A 119 -12.27 -4.74 -8.56
C THR A 119 -12.25 -3.77 -7.40
N VAL A 120 -11.64 -4.15 -6.28
CA VAL A 120 -11.57 -3.31 -5.08
C VAL A 120 -10.12 -2.99 -4.79
N ALA A 121 -9.81 -1.72 -4.54
CA ALA A 121 -8.48 -1.28 -4.19
C ALA A 121 -8.44 -0.52 -2.87
N THR A 122 -7.28 -0.57 -2.22
CA THR A 122 -6.96 0.33 -1.11
C THR A 122 -5.56 0.89 -1.20
N CYS A 123 -5.40 2.17 -0.85
CA CYS A 123 -4.12 2.84 -0.68
C CYS A 123 -4.16 3.76 0.54
N HIS A 124 -2.99 4.24 0.95
CA HIS A 124 -2.83 5.29 1.94
C HIS A 124 -1.87 6.33 1.38
N MET A 125 -2.39 7.48 0.99
CA MET A 125 -1.62 8.52 0.29
C MET A 125 -0.60 9.18 1.21
N PRO A 126 0.54 9.65 0.66
CA PRO A 126 1.54 10.34 1.46
C PRO A 126 0.99 11.68 1.94
N VAL A 127 1.37 12.07 3.15
CA VAL A 127 1.09 13.38 3.76
C VAL A 127 1.98 14.44 3.08
N LEU A 128 1.51 15.00 1.97
CA LEU A 128 2.21 15.98 1.13
C LEU A 128 1.31 17.19 0.86
N TRP A 129 1.37 18.19 1.74
CA TRP A 129 0.41 19.30 1.72
C TRP A 129 1.03 20.69 1.91
N GLU A 130 2.29 20.81 2.33
CA GLU A 130 2.88 22.09 2.74
C GLU A 130 3.09 23.00 1.51
N THR A 131 3.69 22.45 0.46
CA THR A 131 4.05 23.21 -0.74
C THR A 131 3.13 22.90 -1.95
N PRO A 132 3.05 23.80 -2.94
CA PRO A 132 2.40 23.48 -4.22
C PRO A 132 3.00 22.24 -4.91
N GLU A 133 4.31 22.04 -4.83
CA GLU A 133 5.00 20.89 -5.42
C GLU A 133 4.62 19.59 -4.72
N GLU A 134 4.45 19.62 -3.39
CA GLU A 134 3.98 18.48 -2.59
C GLU A 134 2.53 18.13 -2.90
N ARG A 135 1.62 19.11 -2.92
CA ARG A 135 0.22 18.87 -3.30
C ARG A 135 0.11 18.33 -4.73
N ARG A 136 0.95 18.83 -5.64
CA ARG A 136 1.05 18.28 -7.00
C ARG A 136 1.60 16.84 -7.00
N ALA A 137 2.62 16.55 -6.19
CA ALA A 137 3.14 15.19 -6.04
C ALA A 137 2.06 14.22 -5.53
N GLN A 138 1.25 14.64 -4.55
CA GLN A 138 0.11 13.85 -4.09
C GLN A 138 -0.94 13.65 -5.20
N ALA A 139 -1.19 14.68 -6.03
CA ALA A 139 -2.07 14.57 -7.20
C ALA A 139 -1.55 13.57 -8.25
N ILE A 140 -0.22 13.47 -8.46
CA ILE A 140 0.39 12.43 -9.30
C ILE A 140 0.04 11.04 -8.77
N HIS A 141 0.16 10.83 -7.47
CA HIS A 141 -0.18 9.54 -6.85
C HIS A 141 -1.67 9.22 -7.00
N MET A 142 -2.56 10.21 -6.81
CA MET A 142 -4.00 10.00 -7.03
C MET A 142 -4.31 9.64 -8.48
N HIS A 143 -3.73 10.33 -9.46
CA HIS A 143 -3.85 10.00 -10.88
C HIS A 143 -3.46 8.55 -11.16
N LEU A 144 -2.29 8.14 -10.65
CA LEU A 144 -1.76 6.78 -10.84
C LEU A 144 -2.61 5.74 -10.12
N ALA A 145 -3.14 6.02 -8.94
CA ALA A 145 -4.02 5.10 -8.20
C ALA A 145 -5.30 4.80 -9.00
N VAL A 146 -5.98 5.84 -9.49
CA VAL A 146 -7.20 5.68 -10.30
C VAL A 146 -6.90 5.01 -11.63
N ALA A 147 -5.86 5.45 -12.33
CA ALA A 147 -5.46 4.85 -13.61
C ALA A 147 -5.08 3.38 -13.47
N TYR A 148 -4.34 3.02 -12.42
CA TYR A 148 -3.95 1.63 -12.17
C TYR A 148 -5.15 0.76 -11.79
N LEU A 149 -6.04 1.25 -10.92
CA LEU A 149 -7.28 0.55 -10.59
C LEU A 149 -8.10 0.26 -11.86
N GLN A 150 -8.36 1.28 -12.67
CA GLN A 150 -9.18 1.13 -13.88
C GLN A 150 -8.52 0.23 -14.92
N TYR A 151 -7.18 0.26 -15.02
CA TYR A 151 -6.42 -0.66 -15.85
C TYR A 151 -6.62 -2.11 -15.40
N ILE A 152 -6.47 -2.41 -14.11
CA ILE A 152 -6.67 -3.75 -13.57
C ILE A 152 -8.12 -4.20 -13.68
N ALA A 153 -9.07 -3.27 -13.46
CA ALA A 153 -10.49 -3.56 -13.55
C ALA A 153 -10.93 -3.93 -14.97
N ASN A 154 -10.30 -3.32 -15.99
CA ASN A 154 -10.52 -3.63 -17.40
C ASN A 154 -12.02 -3.67 -17.77
N GLY A 155 -12.77 -2.65 -17.34
CA GLY A 155 -14.21 -2.52 -17.57
C GLY A 155 -15.10 -3.21 -16.52
N THR A 156 -14.53 -3.93 -15.56
CA THR A 156 -15.25 -4.43 -14.38
C THR A 156 -15.57 -3.26 -13.44
N PRO A 157 -16.74 -3.24 -12.77
CA PRO A 157 -17.03 -2.23 -11.74
C PRO A 157 -15.94 -2.18 -10.67
N ALA A 158 -15.52 -0.99 -10.29
CA ALA A 158 -14.35 -0.76 -9.46
C ALA A 158 -14.62 0.18 -8.29
N VAL A 159 -13.98 -0.11 -7.15
CA VAL A 159 -14.07 0.68 -5.91
C VAL A 159 -12.67 0.95 -5.38
N LEU A 160 -12.37 2.20 -5.01
CA LEU A 160 -11.11 2.60 -4.38
C LEU A 160 -11.38 3.19 -2.99
N LEU A 161 -10.85 2.55 -1.96
CA LEU A 161 -10.99 2.96 -0.56
C LEU A 161 -9.65 3.43 0.01
N GLY A 162 -9.66 4.36 0.96
CA GLY A 162 -8.42 4.76 1.62
C GLY A 162 -8.53 6.03 2.43
N ASP A 163 -7.44 6.27 3.16
CA ASP A 163 -7.04 7.58 3.61
C ASP A 163 -6.20 8.21 2.48
N PHE A 164 -6.69 9.32 1.96
CA PHE A 164 -6.05 10.01 0.85
C PHE A 164 -5.29 11.27 1.27
N ASN A 165 -5.33 11.65 2.55
CA ASN A 165 -4.64 12.82 3.08
C ASN A 165 -4.91 14.12 2.27
N PHE A 166 -6.12 14.26 1.71
CA PHE A 166 -6.57 15.47 1.03
C PHE A 166 -8.04 15.78 1.29
N MET A 167 -8.36 17.08 1.28
CA MET A 167 -9.71 17.60 1.53
C MET A 167 -10.59 17.62 0.28
N PRO A 168 -11.93 17.73 0.41
CA PRO A 168 -12.86 17.77 -0.72
C PRO A 168 -12.65 18.94 -1.69
N ASP A 169 -12.05 20.03 -1.24
CA ASP A 169 -11.75 21.21 -2.04
C ASP A 169 -10.37 21.16 -2.73
N SER A 170 -9.65 20.05 -2.60
CA SER A 170 -8.31 19.86 -3.15
C SER A 170 -8.30 19.59 -4.67
N ALA A 171 -7.14 19.74 -5.29
CA ALA A 171 -6.96 19.42 -6.71
C ALA A 171 -6.96 17.89 -6.97
N GLN A 172 -6.51 17.13 -5.97
CA GLN A 172 -6.48 15.67 -5.93
C GLN A 172 -7.90 15.10 -5.94
N TYR A 173 -8.77 15.65 -5.09
CA TYR A 173 -10.20 15.35 -5.09
C TYR A 173 -10.84 15.71 -6.43
N ALA A 174 -10.62 16.93 -6.93
CA ALA A 174 -11.17 17.37 -8.21
C ALA A 174 -10.76 16.45 -9.37
N MET A 175 -9.50 16.00 -9.38
CA MET A 175 -8.99 15.06 -10.39
C MET A 175 -9.72 13.72 -10.34
N ALA A 176 -9.95 13.16 -9.15
CA ALA A 176 -10.70 11.92 -9.00
C ALA A 176 -12.18 12.09 -9.40
N ALA A 177 -12.82 13.16 -8.94
CA ALA A 177 -14.25 13.38 -9.08
C ALA A 177 -14.70 13.86 -10.46
N SER A 178 -13.88 14.66 -11.14
CA SER A 178 -14.21 15.30 -12.43
C SER A 178 -13.35 14.82 -13.60
N GLY A 179 -12.31 14.02 -13.31
CA GLY A 179 -11.30 13.64 -14.29
C GLY A 179 -10.30 14.78 -14.53
N TYR A 180 -9.12 14.41 -15.05
CA TYR A 180 -8.02 15.36 -15.20
C TYR A 180 -8.35 16.55 -16.11
N ASP A 181 -8.97 16.29 -17.27
CA ASP A 181 -9.22 17.34 -18.27
C ASP A 181 -10.16 18.44 -17.77
N GLN A 182 -11.05 18.11 -16.85
CA GLN A 182 -11.89 19.11 -16.19
C GLN A 182 -11.15 19.74 -15.01
N ALA A 183 -10.54 18.93 -14.15
CA ALA A 183 -9.82 19.41 -12.98
C ALA A 183 -8.72 20.43 -13.33
N VAL A 184 -8.02 20.26 -14.46
CA VAL A 184 -6.93 21.15 -14.90
C VAL A 184 -7.40 22.54 -15.33
N LYS A 185 -8.66 22.68 -15.73
CA LYS A 185 -9.26 23.99 -16.06
C LYS A 185 -9.47 24.81 -14.79
N ASP A 186 -9.93 24.14 -13.74
CA ASP A 186 -10.35 24.75 -12.49
C ASP A 186 -9.19 24.85 -11.48
N ARG A 187 -8.13 24.04 -11.65
CA ARG A 187 -7.00 23.92 -10.72
C ARG A 187 -5.68 24.12 -11.46
N GLU A 188 -5.13 25.33 -11.38
CA GLU A 188 -3.85 25.68 -12.01
C GLU A 188 -2.69 24.76 -11.60
N ILE A 189 -2.71 24.27 -10.35
CA ILE A 189 -1.72 23.33 -9.82
C ILE A 189 -1.63 22.03 -10.64
N LEU A 190 -2.63 21.68 -11.46
CA LEU A 190 -2.59 20.47 -12.30
C LEU A 190 -2.05 20.72 -13.71
N ARG A 191 -1.94 21.98 -14.17
CA ARG A 191 -1.64 22.30 -15.60
C ARG A 191 -0.32 21.74 -16.12
N ALA A 192 0.68 21.67 -15.27
CA ALA A 192 2.02 21.19 -15.66
C ALA A 192 2.23 19.69 -15.44
N LEU A 193 1.19 18.93 -15.04
CA LEU A 193 1.30 17.47 -14.96
C LEU A 193 1.49 16.84 -16.34
N GLY A 194 0.92 17.39 -17.40
CA GLY A 194 1.16 16.94 -18.78
C GLY A 194 1.06 15.41 -18.91
N ILE A 195 -0.13 14.84 -18.65
CA ILE A 195 -0.31 13.40 -18.43
C ILE A 195 0.49 12.56 -19.43
N TRP A 196 1.41 11.78 -18.87
CA TRP A 196 2.27 10.82 -19.57
C TRP A 196 1.70 9.39 -19.56
N THR A 197 0.55 9.17 -18.94
CA THR A 197 -0.08 7.84 -18.92
C THR A 197 -0.76 7.59 -20.26
N ALA A 198 -0.57 6.40 -20.82
CA ALA A 198 -1.18 6.01 -22.09
C ALA A 198 -2.73 6.03 -22.08
N ARG A 199 -3.34 6.15 -20.89
CA ARG A 199 -4.78 6.31 -20.69
C ARG A 199 -5.03 7.35 -19.60
N THR A 200 -5.91 8.31 -19.90
CA THR A 200 -6.49 9.20 -18.90
C THR A 200 -7.57 8.43 -18.14
N PRO A 201 -7.51 8.32 -16.81
CA PRO A 201 -8.55 7.66 -16.05
C PRO A 201 -9.88 8.39 -16.20
N THR A 202 -10.98 7.64 -16.19
CA THR A 202 -12.32 8.22 -16.11
C THR A 202 -12.60 8.73 -14.70
N PRO A 203 -13.49 9.72 -14.53
CA PRO A 203 -13.88 10.19 -13.20
C PRO A 203 -14.48 9.06 -12.34
N MET A 204 -14.38 9.20 -11.03
CA MET A 204 -15.02 8.35 -10.02
C MET A 204 -15.99 9.18 -9.17
N ARG A 205 -16.97 8.53 -8.53
CA ARG A 205 -17.94 9.16 -7.63
C ARG A 205 -17.64 8.80 -6.18
N SER A 206 -17.74 9.75 -5.25
CA SER A 206 -17.68 9.45 -3.81
C SER A 206 -19.02 8.85 -3.36
N ALA A 207 -18.97 7.73 -2.64
CA ALA A 207 -20.16 7.10 -2.08
C ALA A 207 -20.92 8.04 -1.14
N TYR A 208 -20.21 8.76 -0.27
CA TYR A 208 -20.84 9.66 0.71
C TYR A 208 -21.49 10.85 0.03
N LYS A 209 -20.82 11.45 -0.97
CA LYS A 209 -21.41 12.51 -1.78
C LYS A 209 -22.63 12.04 -2.57
N GLU A 210 -22.63 10.80 -3.08
CA GLU A 210 -23.79 10.23 -3.76
C GLU A 210 -24.96 9.96 -2.80
N CYS A 211 -24.69 9.46 -1.60
CA CYS A 211 -25.68 9.21 -0.55
C CYS A 211 -26.31 10.50 0.02
N PHE A 212 -25.49 11.52 0.29
CA PHE A 212 -25.89 12.68 1.11
C PHE A 212 -25.88 14.02 0.37
N GLY A 213 -25.44 14.05 -0.89
CA GLY A 213 -25.29 15.29 -1.66
C GLY A 213 -24.02 16.09 -1.34
N GLY A 214 -23.24 15.67 -0.35
CA GLY A 214 -21.99 16.30 0.09
C GLY A 214 -21.07 15.30 0.77
N GLU A 215 -19.79 15.68 0.91
CA GLU A 215 -18.84 14.91 1.74
C GLU A 215 -19.15 15.16 3.23
N PRO A 216 -18.80 14.22 4.13
CA PRO A 216 -18.95 14.43 5.57
C PRO A 216 -18.15 15.64 6.06
N SER A 217 -18.52 16.18 7.23
CA SER A 217 -17.80 17.30 7.86
C SER A 217 -16.36 16.93 8.22
N PHE A 218 -16.14 15.70 8.68
CA PHE A 218 -14.80 15.17 8.92
C PHE A 218 -14.79 13.65 8.80
N THR A 219 -13.59 13.11 8.56
CA THR A 219 -13.28 11.68 8.71
C THR A 219 -12.06 11.47 9.60
N ASN A 220 -11.25 12.52 9.80
CA ASN A 220 -10.14 12.59 10.75
C ASN A 220 -10.38 13.71 11.77
N ASN A 221 -10.03 13.46 13.03
CA ASN A 221 -10.04 14.45 14.11
C ASN A 221 -8.79 14.25 14.98
N ALA A 222 -7.61 14.59 14.44
CA ALA A 222 -6.32 14.25 15.04
C ALA A 222 -5.74 15.36 15.94
N TRP A 223 -4.89 14.94 16.89
CA TRP A 223 -4.01 15.84 17.63
C TRP A 223 -2.98 16.51 16.69
N ARG A 224 -2.75 17.81 16.89
CA ARG A 224 -1.62 18.55 16.31
C ARG A 224 -0.66 19.03 17.40
N SER A 225 0.64 19.04 17.10
CA SER A 225 1.67 19.52 18.02
C SER A 225 1.73 21.04 18.13
N ASP A 226 1.16 21.76 17.16
CA ASP A 226 1.34 23.20 16.95
C ASP A 226 0.04 24.04 17.04
N ALA A 227 -1.14 23.42 17.12
CA ALA A 227 -2.43 24.12 17.07
C ALA A 227 -3.60 23.32 17.69
N ALA A 228 -4.82 23.87 17.55
CA ALA A 228 -6.08 23.14 17.72
C ALA A 228 -6.12 21.90 16.79
N HIS A 229 -7.02 20.96 17.10
CA HIS A 229 -7.13 19.67 16.42
C HIS A 229 -7.21 19.82 14.90
N PHE A 230 -6.64 18.86 14.16
CA PHE A 230 -6.88 18.75 12.72
C PHE A 230 -8.19 18.01 12.50
N VAL A 231 -9.21 18.67 11.97
CA VAL A 231 -10.54 18.08 11.78
C VAL A 231 -10.96 18.30 10.35
N GLU A 232 -10.83 17.26 9.53
CA GLU A 232 -11.07 17.34 8.09
C GLU A 232 -11.52 16.00 7.51
N THR A 233 -12.09 16.04 6.31
CA THR A 233 -12.44 14.84 5.52
C THR A 233 -11.27 14.43 4.63
N LEU A 234 -10.68 13.26 4.93
CA LEU A 234 -9.49 12.72 4.26
C LEU A 234 -9.73 11.33 3.66
N ASP A 235 -10.76 10.64 4.14
CA ASP A 235 -11.09 9.26 3.79
C ASP A 235 -12.24 9.22 2.80
N TYR A 236 -12.13 8.35 1.79
CA TYR A 236 -13.13 8.27 0.73
C TYR A 236 -13.40 6.82 0.29
N ILE A 237 -14.63 6.58 -0.17
CA ILE A 237 -15.02 5.40 -0.94
C ILE A 237 -15.36 5.86 -2.35
N TRP A 238 -14.39 5.75 -3.26
CA TRP A 238 -14.55 6.12 -4.66
C TRP A 238 -15.13 4.96 -5.48
N MET A 239 -16.03 5.26 -6.40
CA MET A 239 -16.79 4.30 -7.18
C MET A 239 -16.67 4.61 -8.67
N SER A 240 -16.38 3.61 -9.50
CA SER A 240 -16.46 3.74 -10.95
C SER A 240 -17.91 3.65 -11.45
N ASP A 241 -18.08 3.81 -12.76
CA ASP A 241 -19.31 3.38 -13.43
C ASP A 241 -19.60 1.90 -13.16
N GLY A 242 -20.89 1.56 -13.08
CA GLY A 242 -21.34 0.21 -12.73
C GLY A 242 -21.39 -0.07 -11.22
N VAL A 243 -21.09 0.92 -10.37
CA VAL A 243 -21.26 0.84 -8.92
C VAL A 243 -22.17 2.00 -8.47
N ALA A 244 -23.18 1.72 -7.66
CA ALA A 244 -24.02 2.75 -7.02
C ALA A 244 -23.94 2.60 -5.49
N ALA A 245 -23.91 3.73 -4.78
CA ALA A 245 -24.07 3.74 -3.33
C ALA A 245 -25.56 3.75 -3.01
N GLU A 246 -26.05 2.69 -2.37
CA GLU A 246 -27.46 2.58 -1.95
C GLU A 246 -27.66 3.22 -0.58
N GLU A 247 -26.68 3.05 0.30
CA GLU A 247 -26.73 3.53 1.67
C GLU A 247 -25.31 3.76 2.17
N CYS A 248 -25.12 4.79 2.99
CA CYS A 248 -23.88 5.10 3.67
C CYS A 248 -24.17 5.25 5.16
N LEU A 249 -23.25 4.81 6.03
CA LEU A 249 -23.37 5.07 7.46
C LEU A 249 -23.31 6.57 7.71
N PRO A 250 -24.34 7.21 8.30
CA PRO A 250 -24.25 8.61 8.68
C PRO A 250 -23.14 8.80 9.71
N LEU A 251 -22.23 9.73 9.43
CA LEU A 251 -21.18 10.12 10.37
C LEU A 251 -21.68 11.29 11.23
N PRO A 252 -21.26 11.38 12.51
CA PRO A 252 -21.63 12.51 13.35
C PRO A 252 -20.98 13.79 12.81
N ASP A 253 -21.70 14.91 12.86
CA ASP A 253 -21.15 16.21 12.44
C ASP A 253 -20.05 16.70 13.39
N GLU A 254 -20.12 16.28 14.66
CA GLU A 254 -19.17 16.60 15.73
C GLU A 254 -18.91 15.38 16.63
N VAL A 255 -17.68 15.25 17.10
CA VAL A 255 -17.30 14.28 18.14
C VAL A 255 -16.56 15.02 19.25
N LEU A 256 -16.56 14.45 20.46
CA LEU A 256 -15.71 14.90 21.56
C LEU A 256 -14.24 14.58 21.22
N GLY A 257 -13.67 15.42 20.37
CA GLY A 257 -12.30 15.34 19.92
C GLY A 257 -11.32 15.93 20.95
N PRO A 258 -10.02 15.73 20.70
CA PRO A 258 -9.47 15.04 19.53
C PRO A 258 -9.52 13.52 19.72
N LEU A 259 -9.45 12.82 18.61
CA LEU A 259 -9.34 11.38 18.53
C LEU A 259 -7.85 10.98 18.37
N PRO A 260 -7.46 9.74 18.76
CA PRO A 260 -8.24 8.78 19.53
C PRO A 260 -8.52 9.27 20.96
N ASN A 261 -9.55 8.69 21.60
CA ASN A 261 -9.92 8.98 22.99
C ASN A 261 -10.29 7.67 23.73
N GLU A 262 -10.87 7.75 24.94
CA GLU A 262 -11.22 6.56 25.71
C GLU A 262 -12.26 5.64 25.04
N LYS A 263 -13.06 6.17 24.09
CA LYS A 263 -14.11 5.43 23.38
C LYS A 263 -13.68 5.03 21.97
N GLU A 264 -12.86 5.84 21.33
CA GLU A 264 -12.44 5.67 19.94
C GLU A 264 -10.95 5.36 19.84
N GLY A 265 -10.62 4.21 19.24
CA GLY A 265 -9.25 3.72 19.14
C GLY A 265 -8.42 4.25 17.97
N SER A 266 -9.00 5.12 17.13
CA SER A 266 -8.34 5.76 15.99
C SER A 266 -8.70 7.24 15.96
N ASP A 267 -7.82 8.05 15.38
CA ASP A 267 -8.08 9.44 15.01
C ASP A 267 -8.98 9.60 13.77
N HIS A 268 -9.25 8.51 13.06
CA HIS A 268 -10.20 8.43 11.95
C HIS A 268 -11.49 7.72 12.34
N VAL A 269 -12.60 8.12 11.73
CA VAL A 269 -13.89 7.42 11.83
C VAL A 269 -14.08 6.46 10.63
N PRO A 270 -14.66 5.26 10.84
CA PRO A 270 -14.80 4.28 9.78
C PRO A 270 -15.89 4.68 8.78
N LEU A 271 -15.53 4.73 7.49
CA LEU A 271 -16.51 4.86 6.41
C LEU A 271 -17.11 3.48 6.08
N VAL A 272 -18.45 3.43 6.05
CA VAL A 272 -19.20 2.23 5.64
C VAL A 272 -20.22 2.63 4.57
N ALA A 273 -20.30 1.84 3.51
CA ALA A 273 -21.29 1.99 2.44
C ALA A 273 -21.81 0.62 1.98
N MET A 274 -23.10 0.56 1.65
CA MET A 274 -23.73 -0.53 0.93
C MET A 274 -23.76 -0.18 -0.55
N LEU A 275 -23.11 -1.03 -1.36
CA LEU A 275 -22.89 -0.78 -2.77
C LEU A 275 -23.65 -1.79 -3.63
N ALA A 276 -24.37 -1.30 -4.63
CA ALA A 276 -24.92 -2.10 -5.71
C ALA A 276 -23.90 -2.20 -6.86
N ILE A 277 -23.44 -3.42 -7.15
CA ILE A 277 -22.53 -3.71 -8.24
C ILE A 277 -23.33 -4.10 -9.48
N GLY A 278 -22.90 -3.66 -10.67
CA GLY A 278 -23.58 -3.91 -11.95
C GLY A 278 -24.79 -3.00 -12.21
N ALA A 279 -25.03 -1.99 -11.35
CA ALA A 279 -26.07 -1.00 -11.59
C ALA A 279 -25.74 -0.20 -12.86
N ARG A 280 -26.60 -0.28 -13.90
CA ARG A 280 -26.54 0.67 -15.02
C ARG A 280 -26.86 2.05 -14.47
N GLN A 281 -25.99 3.04 -14.70
CA GLN A 281 -26.41 4.44 -14.56
C GLN A 281 -27.61 4.64 -15.49
N ALA A 282 -28.77 4.98 -14.90
CA ALA A 282 -29.88 5.51 -15.69
C ALA A 282 -29.38 6.79 -16.34
N ALA A 283 -29.25 6.76 -17.67
CA ALA A 283 -28.87 7.93 -18.44
C ALA A 283 -29.87 9.07 -18.16
N GLY A 284 -29.41 10.17 -17.54
CA GLY A 284 -29.99 11.50 -17.72
C GLY A 284 -31.34 11.81 -17.06
N GLY A 285 -31.68 11.27 -15.90
CA GLY A 285 -32.83 11.73 -15.12
C GLY A 285 -32.40 12.60 -13.94
N GLN A 286 -32.83 13.87 -13.88
CA GLN A 286 -32.65 14.70 -12.69
C GLN A 286 -33.25 13.99 -11.45
N PRO A 287 -32.61 14.10 -10.27
CA PRO A 287 -33.21 13.60 -9.04
C PRO A 287 -34.54 14.34 -8.83
N GLY A 288 -35.64 13.59 -8.81
CA GLY A 288 -36.93 14.11 -8.38
C GLY A 288 -36.80 14.63 -6.93
N PRO A 289 -37.58 15.66 -6.54
CA PRO A 289 -37.52 16.19 -5.20
C PRO A 289 -37.85 15.07 -4.19
N PRO A 290 -37.16 15.03 -3.04
CA PRO A 290 -37.43 14.00 -2.04
C PRO A 290 -38.89 14.08 -1.61
N ALA A 291 -39.57 12.93 -1.63
CA ALA A 291 -40.89 12.80 -1.05
C ALA A 291 -40.81 13.19 0.43
N GLN A 292 -41.60 14.19 0.82
CA GLN A 292 -41.81 14.54 2.21
C GLN A 292 -42.68 13.46 2.89
N ASN A 293 -42.32 13.14 4.14
CA ASN A 293 -42.98 12.27 5.13
C ASN A 293 -42.62 10.76 5.00
N ASP A 294 -42.21 10.03 6.04
CA ASP A 294 -42.42 10.13 7.49
C ASP A 294 -41.10 10.08 8.29
N SER A 295 -41.17 10.41 9.59
CA SER A 295 -40.08 10.90 10.45
C SER A 295 -38.70 10.22 10.29
N ASN A 296 -37.67 11.06 10.06
CA ASN A 296 -36.24 10.68 10.05
C ASN A 296 -35.79 9.93 11.33
N ALA A 297 -36.56 9.99 12.41
CA ALA A 297 -36.27 9.32 13.67
C ALA A 297 -36.44 7.78 13.58
N ASP A 298 -37.45 7.27 12.87
CA ASP A 298 -37.71 5.82 12.81
C ASP A 298 -36.73 5.08 11.89
N VAL A 299 -36.30 5.75 10.81
CA VAL A 299 -35.25 5.25 9.91
C VAL A 299 -33.89 5.33 10.61
N ALA A 300 -33.55 6.46 11.25
CA ALA A 300 -32.33 6.58 12.05
C ALA A 300 -32.28 5.59 13.22
N TRP A 301 -33.41 5.28 13.86
CA TRP A 301 -33.48 4.31 14.96
C TRP A 301 -33.38 2.86 14.47
N SER A 302 -34.05 2.48 13.37
CA SER A 302 -33.86 1.16 12.74
C SER A 302 -32.42 0.94 12.27
N ILE A 303 -31.77 2.00 11.76
CA ILE A 303 -30.38 2.01 11.30
C ILE A 303 -29.43 1.95 12.50
N ALA A 304 -29.60 2.80 13.51
CA ALA A 304 -28.85 2.73 14.76
C ALA A 304 -29.02 1.35 15.41
N THR A 305 -30.17 0.70 15.33
CA THR A 305 -30.37 -0.68 15.85
C THR A 305 -29.64 -1.73 15.00
N ARG A 306 -29.60 -1.58 13.67
CA ARG A 306 -28.78 -2.45 12.78
C ARG A 306 -27.29 -2.24 13.00
N PHE A 307 -26.84 -1.01 13.24
CA PHE A 307 -25.46 -0.62 13.52
C PHE A 307 -25.02 -0.85 14.99
N GLU A 308 -25.93 -0.79 15.96
CA GLU A 308 -25.70 -1.14 17.38
C GLU A 308 -25.68 -2.65 17.56
N ALA A 309 -26.46 -3.42 16.80
CA ALA A 309 -26.26 -4.87 16.70
C ALA A 309 -24.88 -5.22 16.08
N LEU A 310 -24.31 -4.29 15.32
CA LEU A 310 -23.00 -4.34 14.65
C LEU A 310 -21.85 -3.97 15.62
N ALA A 311 -22.07 -3.05 16.56
CA ALA A 311 -21.13 -2.62 17.59
C ALA A 311 -21.20 -3.46 18.90
N GLY A 312 -22.41 -3.82 19.35
CA GLY A 312 -22.64 -4.54 20.61
C GLY A 312 -22.11 -5.99 20.63
N ARG A 313 -22.04 -6.66 19.48
CA ARG A 313 -21.39 -7.99 19.36
C ARG A 313 -19.87 -7.95 19.50
N TRP A 314 -19.26 -6.76 19.48
CA TRP A 314 -17.82 -6.57 19.66
C TRP A 314 -17.41 -6.62 21.15
N ALA A 315 -18.34 -6.33 22.08
CA ALA A 315 -18.05 -6.23 23.51
C ALA A 315 -18.27 -7.54 24.32
N SER A 316 -18.88 -8.58 23.74
CA SER A 316 -19.20 -9.80 24.50
C SER A 316 -18.91 -11.07 23.72
N SER A 317 -17.73 -11.66 23.93
CA SER A 317 -17.43 -13.02 23.44
C SER A 317 -16.41 -13.71 24.35
N LYS A 318 -16.92 -14.44 25.35
CA LYS A 318 -16.20 -15.48 26.10
C LYS A 318 -16.81 -16.85 25.75
N HIS A 319 -16.06 -17.63 24.94
CA HIS A 319 -15.94 -19.11 24.88
C HIS A 319 -17.16 -20.05 24.59
N ALA A 320 -17.20 -20.58 23.35
CA ALA A 320 -17.25 -22.00 22.87
C ALA A 320 -18.40 -23.00 23.25
N PRO A 321 -18.59 -24.23 22.64
CA PRO A 321 -18.07 -24.88 21.39
C PRO A 321 -19.06 -25.78 20.54
N ARG A 322 -18.58 -26.18 19.32
CA ARG A 322 -18.59 -27.48 18.57
C ARG A 322 -19.80 -28.12 17.80
N SER A 323 -19.38 -28.78 16.69
CA SER A 323 -19.94 -29.88 15.84
C SER A 323 -20.72 -29.45 14.58
N ALA A 324 -20.65 -30.08 13.38
CA ALA A 324 -20.03 -31.31 12.88
C ALA A 324 -19.66 -31.19 11.37
N GLU A 325 -18.83 -32.12 10.86
CA GLU A 325 -18.33 -32.25 9.48
C GLU A 325 -19.32 -32.95 8.51
N VAL A 326 -19.28 -32.63 7.21
CA VAL A 326 -19.47 -33.56 6.05
C VAL A 326 -18.72 -33.00 4.80
N PRO A 327 -18.08 -33.84 3.95
CA PRO A 327 -17.10 -33.39 2.95
C PRO A 327 -17.67 -33.21 1.53
N ILE A 328 -17.13 -32.27 0.76
CA ILE A 328 -17.38 -32.17 -0.70
C ILE A 328 -16.08 -32.38 -1.46
N LYS A 329 -16.04 -33.49 -2.22
CA LYS A 329 -15.04 -33.79 -3.24
C LYS A 329 -15.42 -33.13 -4.58
N SER A 330 -14.36 -32.65 -5.24
CA SER A 330 -14.15 -32.48 -6.69
C SER A 330 -15.09 -31.60 -7.51
N LEU A 331 -14.63 -30.39 -7.80
CA LEU A 331 -14.76 -29.73 -9.11
C LEU A 331 -13.47 -28.91 -9.38
N ARG A 332 -12.36 -29.62 -9.60
CA ARG A 332 -11.18 -29.08 -10.26
C ARG A 332 -11.09 -29.80 -11.59
N GLU A 333 -11.56 -29.17 -12.66
CA GLU A 333 -11.11 -29.41 -14.03
C GLU A 333 -11.97 -28.58 -14.97
N THR A 334 -11.43 -27.42 -15.38
CA THR A 334 -11.50 -26.79 -16.72
C THR A 334 -11.32 -25.28 -16.58
N TRP A 335 -10.06 -24.83 -16.50
CA TRP A 335 -9.70 -23.42 -16.76
C TRP A 335 -8.56 -23.35 -17.78
N PRO A 336 -8.68 -22.54 -18.85
CA PRO A 336 -7.58 -22.31 -19.79
C PRO A 336 -6.53 -21.35 -19.20
N GLN A 337 -5.28 -21.83 -19.11
CA GLN A 337 -4.12 -21.13 -18.54
C GLN A 337 -3.52 -20.01 -19.42
N LYS A 338 -4.31 -19.16 -20.07
CA LYS A 338 -3.73 -18.03 -20.82
C LYS A 338 -3.94 -16.72 -20.07
N ARG A 339 -2.92 -16.35 -19.28
CA ARG A 339 -2.69 -14.97 -18.84
C ARG A 339 -2.47 -14.10 -20.09
N PRO A 340 -3.05 -12.90 -20.20
CA PRO A 340 -2.59 -11.94 -21.19
C PRO A 340 -1.12 -11.58 -20.90
N PRO A 341 -0.29 -11.34 -21.93
CA PRO A 341 1.10 -10.93 -21.72
C PRO A 341 1.14 -9.57 -21.02
N LEU A 342 2.12 -9.41 -20.13
CA LEU A 342 2.52 -8.09 -19.61
C LEU A 342 2.94 -7.24 -20.80
N VAL A 343 2.20 -6.17 -21.09
CA VAL A 343 2.64 -5.15 -22.04
C VAL A 343 3.73 -4.33 -21.34
N GLU A 344 4.94 -4.36 -21.87
CA GLU A 344 6.01 -3.47 -21.43
C GLU A 344 5.62 -2.01 -21.73
N PHE A 345 5.75 -1.15 -20.70
CA PHE A 345 5.59 0.28 -20.86
C PHE A 345 6.76 0.82 -21.69
N HIS A 346 6.50 1.24 -22.93
CA HIS A 346 7.48 1.97 -23.71
C HIS A 346 7.45 3.46 -23.34
N PRO A 347 8.59 4.07 -22.99
CA PRO A 347 8.65 5.51 -22.79
C PRO A 347 8.39 6.24 -24.12
N VAL A 348 7.48 7.22 -24.08
CA VAL A 348 7.31 8.19 -25.17
C VAL A 348 8.60 9.02 -25.26
N GLN A 349 9.24 9.00 -26.43
CA GLN A 349 10.39 9.85 -26.71
C GLN A 349 9.91 11.31 -26.80
N ILE A 350 10.28 12.12 -25.82
CA ILE A 350 10.22 13.58 -25.92
C ILE A 350 11.50 14.02 -26.63
N GLU A 351 11.38 14.67 -27.79
CA GLU A 351 12.52 15.24 -28.51
C GLU A 351 13.16 16.36 -27.70
N ALA A 352 14.29 16.05 -27.06
CA ALA A 352 15.12 17.03 -26.39
C ALA A 352 15.92 17.83 -27.43
N HIS A 353 15.53 19.08 -27.66
CA HIS A 353 16.36 20.04 -28.37
C HIS A 353 17.51 20.51 -27.45
N GLY A 354 18.70 19.98 -27.74
CA GLY A 354 20.00 20.66 -27.64
C GLY A 354 20.49 21.13 -26.26
N MET A 355 21.26 20.29 -25.56
CA MET A 355 22.40 20.73 -24.74
C MET A 355 23.54 19.69 -24.76
N SER A 356 24.76 20.20 -24.65
CA SER A 356 26.05 19.62 -25.04
C SER A 356 26.54 18.40 -24.25
N LYS A 357 27.34 17.58 -24.95
CA LYS A 357 28.16 16.48 -24.43
C LYS A 357 29.28 17.01 -23.51
N GLU A 358 29.31 16.58 -22.25
CA GLU A 358 30.50 16.12 -21.50
C GLU A 358 30.23 16.09 -19.99
N TYR A 359 29.93 14.89 -19.46
CA TYR A 359 30.72 14.18 -18.45
C TYR A 359 29.94 12.93 -18.05
N ALA A 360 30.32 11.81 -18.66
CA ALA A 360 29.80 10.50 -18.32
C ALA A 360 30.37 10.04 -16.96
N LYS A 361 29.53 10.03 -15.93
CA LYS A 361 29.68 9.17 -14.75
C LYS A 361 28.29 8.69 -14.28
N LYS A 362 28.06 7.38 -14.43
CA LYS A 362 26.98 6.58 -13.82
C LYS A 362 27.57 5.19 -13.49
N PRO A 363 26.93 4.29 -12.71
CA PRO A 363 25.57 4.38 -12.14
C PRO A 363 25.39 3.96 -10.66
N ASP A 364 24.22 4.35 -10.13
CA ASP A 364 23.27 3.63 -9.26
C ASP A 364 23.77 2.85 -8.02
N SER A 365 23.42 3.36 -6.84
CA SER A 365 23.49 2.65 -5.56
C SER A 365 22.29 1.70 -5.39
N ILE A 366 22.24 0.64 -6.20
CA ILE A 366 21.57 -0.60 -5.78
C ILE A 366 22.46 -1.14 -4.66
N GLN A 367 21.90 -1.34 -3.47
CA GLN A 367 22.65 -1.95 -2.37
C GLN A 367 23.15 -3.32 -2.84
N ASP A 368 24.47 -3.42 -3.01
CA ASP A 368 25.16 -4.54 -3.66
C ASP A 368 24.88 -5.85 -2.89
N SER A 369 24.20 -6.81 -3.53
CA SER A 369 23.86 -8.10 -2.91
C SER A 369 25.11 -8.87 -2.46
N LYS A 370 26.27 -8.65 -3.09
CA LYS A 370 27.54 -9.22 -2.64
C LYS A 370 27.96 -8.61 -1.30
N THR A 371 27.81 -7.29 -1.15
CA THR A 371 28.09 -6.60 0.12
C THR A 371 27.16 -7.10 1.22
N MET A 372 25.86 -7.23 0.95
CA MET A 372 24.90 -7.77 1.93
C MET A 372 25.24 -9.21 2.34
N LEU A 373 25.64 -10.07 1.38
CA LEU A 373 26.05 -11.43 1.68
C LEU A 373 27.33 -11.48 2.52
N THR A 374 28.31 -10.62 2.25
CA THR A 374 29.52 -10.49 3.08
C THR A 374 29.18 -10.05 4.50
N MET A 375 28.32 -9.05 4.67
CA MET A 375 27.89 -8.58 6.00
C MET A 375 27.17 -9.69 6.77
N PHE A 376 26.25 -10.41 6.11
CA PHE A 376 25.56 -11.55 6.69
C PHE A 376 26.54 -12.63 7.15
N ALA A 377 27.49 -13.03 6.30
CA ALA A 377 28.49 -14.05 6.61
C ALA A 377 29.39 -13.64 7.79
N GLN A 378 29.79 -12.36 7.88
CA GLN A 378 30.59 -11.83 8.99
C GLN A 378 29.84 -11.94 10.32
N LEU A 379 28.58 -11.54 10.34
CA LEU A 379 27.76 -11.56 11.54
C LEU A 379 27.43 -12.99 11.98
N GLN A 380 27.14 -13.88 11.03
CA GLN A 380 26.84 -15.28 11.32
C GLN A 380 28.08 -16.04 11.81
N GLY A 381 29.23 -15.81 11.18
CA GLY A 381 30.49 -16.47 11.53
C GLY A 381 31.20 -15.88 12.75
N LYS A 382 30.79 -14.70 13.24
CA LYS A 382 31.45 -13.92 14.31
C LYS A 382 32.96 -13.77 14.11
N LYS A 383 33.41 -13.77 12.86
CA LYS A 383 34.81 -13.63 12.46
C LYS A 383 34.90 -12.74 11.21
N PRO A 384 36.02 -12.04 10.99
CA PRO A 384 36.27 -11.39 9.71
C PRO A 384 36.21 -12.41 8.57
N ILE A 385 35.48 -12.07 7.49
CA ILE A 385 35.33 -12.90 6.30
C ILE A 385 36.46 -12.56 5.33
N THR A 386 37.19 -13.59 4.87
CA THR A 386 38.23 -13.46 3.85
C THR A 386 37.70 -13.85 2.47
N LYS A 387 38.55 -13.77 1.43
CA LYS A 387 38.15 -14.16 0.06
C LYS A 387 37.94 -15.67 -0.06
N GLU A 388 38.59 -16.44 0.79
CA GLU A 388 38.48 -17.91 0.85
C GLU A 388 37.15 -18.36 1.49
N ASP A 389 36.52 -17.52 2.30
CA ASP A 389 35.24 -17.82 2.95
C ASP A 389 34.02 -17.73 1.98
N ILE A 390 34.12 -16.93 0.91
CA ILE A 390 33.07 -16.71 -0.10
C ILE A 390 33.69 -16.74 -1.50
N LEU A 391 33.53 -17.84 -2.21
CA LEU A 391 34.08 -18.02 -3.56
C LEU A 391 32.98 -17.92 -4.62
N TYR A 392 33.19 -17.07 -5.62
CA TYR A 392 32.35 -16.99 -6.81
C TYR A 392 33.00 -17.73 -7.97
N SER A 393 32.23 -18.53 -8.69
CA SER A 393 32.64 -19.16 -9.95
C SER A 393 31.68 -18.73 -11.05
N SER A 394 32.20 -18.29 -12.19
CA SER A 394 31.39 -17.83 -13.33
C SER A 394 31.73 -18.63 -14.57
N VAL A 395 30.71 -19.08 -15.28
CA VAL A 395 30.82 -19.75 -16.58
C VAL A 395 30.18 -18.84 -17.63
N GLU A 396 30.90 -18.61 -18.72
CA GLU A 396 30.36 -17.94 -19.90
C GLU A 396 29.58 -18.96 -20.75
N LEU A 397 28.35 -18.60 -21.07
CA LEU A 397 27.42 -19.35 -21.90
C LEU A 397 27.08 -18.49 -23.14
N PRO A 398 26.52 -19.05 -24.23
CA PRO A 398 26.24 -18.29 -25.44
C PRO A 398 25.37 -17.04 -25.16
N GLY A 399 26.00 -15.87 -25.17
CA GLY A 399 25.36 -14.57 -24.95
C GLY A 399 25.08 -14.18 -23.50
N HIS A 400 25.54 -14.95 -22.50
CA HIS A 400 25.31 -14.63 -21.09
C HIS A 400 26.33 -15.27 -20.14
N TYR A 401 26.36 -14.82 -18.89
CA TYR A 401 27.15 -15.40 -17.81
C TYR A 401 26.23 -16.04 -16.78
N GLN A 402 26.61 -17.21 -16.26
CA GLN A 402 26.01 -17.77 -15.06
C GLN A 402 27.08 -17.85 -13.98
N SER A 403 26.75 -17.42 -12.77
CA SER A 403 27.67 -17.54 -11.63
C SER A 403 27.05 -18.34 -10.51
N SER A 404 27.90 -18.97 -9.73
CA SER A 404 27.58 -19.61 -8.47
C SER A 404 28.44 -19.04 -7.35
N VAL A 405 27.97 -19.16 -6.11
CA VAL A 405 28.67 -18.74 -4.89
C VAL A 405 28.73 -19.89 -3.91
N THR A 406 29.92 -20.15 -3.36
CA THR A 406 30.18 -21.14 -2.31
C THR A 406 30.57 -20.42 -1.02
N LEU A 407 29.87 -20.72 0.07
CA LEU A 407 30.08 -20.14 1.40
C LEU A 407 30.84 -21.14 2.29
N HIS A 408 32.17 -21.11 2.24
CA HIS A 408 33.01 -21.98 3.08
C HIS A 408 32.85 -21.69 4.58
N CYS A 409 32.56 -20.43 4.93
CA CYS A 409 32.21 -20.04 6.29
C CYS A 409 30.87 -20.63 6.80
N MET A 410 30.08 -21.26 5.92
CA MET A 410 28.77 -21.83 6.24
C MET A 410 28.65 -23.25 5.68
N GLU A 411 29.57 -24.13 6.07
CA GLU A 411 29.58 -25.56 5.72
C GLU A 411 29.73 -25.82 4.21
N GLY A 412 30.32 -24.88 3.47
CA GLY A 412 30.53 -25.02 2.02
C GLY A 412 29.25 -24.97 1.20
N LYS A 413 28.17 -24.36 1.71
CA LYS A 413 26.90 -24.23 0.99
C LYS A 413 27.08 -23.53 -0.36
N HIS A 414 26.45 -24.09 -1.39
CA HIS A 414 26.63 -23.68 -2.79
C HIS A 414 25.31 -23.22 -3.41
N PHE A 415 25.33 -22.09 -4.10
CA PHE A 415 24.15 -21.47 -4.71
C PHE A 415 24.44 -21.03 -6.14
N VAL A 416 23.54 -21.35 -7.07
CA VAL A 416 23.67 -20.96 -8.48
C VAL A 416 22.69 -19.83 -8.78
N GLY A 417 23.21 -18.71 -9.28
CA GLY A 417 22.43 -17.55 -9.70
C GLY A 417 21.77 -17.73 -11.06
N LYS A 418 20.78 -16.90 -11.35
CA LYS A 418 20.20 -16.77 -12.69
C LYS A 418 21.25 -16.23 -13.69
N PRO A 419 21.25 -16.70 -14.95
CA PRO A 419 22.04 -16.11 -16.02
C PRO A 419 21.82 -14.60 -16.17
N ALA A 420 22.87 -13.87 -16.56
CA ALA A 420 22.80 -12.43 -16.81
C ALA A 420 23.72 -12.01 -17.96
N ALA A 421 23.47 -10.84 -18.55
CA ALA A 421 24.27 -10.33 -19.67
C ALA A 421 25.74 -10.03 -19.31
N THR A 422 26.02 -9.80 -18.03
CA THR A 422 27.38 -9.49 -17.55
C THR A 422 27.78 -10.38 -16.38
N LYS A 423 29.08 -10.71 -16.28
CA LYS A 423 29.63 -11.48 -15.15
C LYS A 423 29.27 -10.86 -13.80
N ARG A 424 29.36 -9.53 -13.67
CA ARG A 424 29.02 -8.80 -12.44
C ARG A 424 27.58 -9.04 -12.02
N GLN A 425 26.62 -8.94 -12.94
CA GLN A 425 25.20 -9.20 -12.63
C GLN A 425 24.96 -10.68 -12.30
N ALA A 426 25.65 -11.60 -12.96
CA ALA A 426 25.54 -13.03 -12.66
C ALA A 426 26.00 -13.36 -11.23
N GLU A 427 27.07 -12.71 -10.75
CA GLU A 427 27.51 -12.82 -9.35
C GLU A 427 26.49 -12.22 -8.37
N GLN A 428 25.89 -11.06 -8.69
CA GLN A 428 24.79 -10.48 -7.88
C GLN A 428 23.59 -11.42 -7.76
N ASN A 429 23.24 -12.08 -8.87
CA ASN A 429 22.16 -13.06 -8.89
C ASN A 429 22.48 -14.26 -7.98
N ALA A 430 23.72 -14.77 -8.00
CA ALA A 430 24.14 -15.86 -7.12
C ALA A 430 24.08 -15.45 -5.64
N ALA A 431 24.54 -14.24 -5.32
CA ALA A 431 24.46 -13.68 -3.97
C ALA A 431 23.01 -13.51 -3.48
N THR A 432 22.11 -13.10 -4.38
CA THR A 432 20.69 -12.94 -4.09
C THR A 432 20.02 -14.27 -3.76
N ILE A 433 20.33 -15.35 -4.50
CA ILE A 433 19.82 -16.70 -4.19
C ILE A 433 20.33 -17.19 -2.83
N ALA A 434 21.59 -16.94 -2.51
CA ALA A 434 22.15 -17.27 -1.19
C ALA A 434 21.38 -16.53 -0.08
N LEU A 435 21.22 -15.21 -0.19
CA LEU A 435 20.49 -14.40 0.80
C LEU A 435 19.03 -14.82 0.96
N GLN A 436 18.34 -15.13 -0.13
CA GLN A 436 16.96 -15.62 -0.09
C GLN A 436 16.84 -16.96 0.65
N THR A 437 17.82 -17.84 0.48
CA THR A 437 17.84 -19.13 1.18
C THR A 437 18.01 -18.96 2.69
N PHE A 438 18.70 -17.91 3.13
CA PHE A 438 18.89 -17.58 4.55
C PHE A 438 17.87 -16.55 5.07
N GLY A 439 16.76 -16.30 4.36
CA GLY A 439 15.86 -15.17 4.59
C GLY A 439 15.53 -14.87 6.06
N ASP A 440 15.15 -15.89 6.83
CA ASP A 440 14.80 -15.73 8.25
C ASP A 440 16.03 -15.37 9.12
N GLN A 441 17.20 -15.94 8.82
CA GLN A 441 18.45 -15.69 9.53
C GLN A 441 19.02 -14.31 9.19
N VAL A 442 18.94 -13.91 7.92
CA VAL A 442 19.39 -12.59 7.44
C VAL A 442 18.60 -11.48 8.16
N ALA A 443 17.27 -11.63 8.25
CA ALA A 443 16.42 -10.66 8.94
C ALA A 443 16.76 -10.53 10.43
N ALA A 444 16.94 -11.66 11.13
CA ALA A 444 17.29 -11.67 12.55
C ALA A 444 18.66 -11.01 12.81
N VAL A 445 19.65 -11.36 11.99
CA VAL A 445 21.03 -10.89 12.12
C VAL A 445 21.15 -9.38 11.83
N LEU A 446 20.49 -8.88 10.78
CA LEU A 446 20.49 -7.45 10.46
C LEU A 446 19.71 -6.61 11.49
N ALA A 447 18.66 -7.17 12.10
CA ALA A 447 17.94 -6.51 13.19
C ALA A 447 18.83 -6.36 14.44
N HIS A 448 19.65 -7.37 14.76
CA HIS A 448 20.60 -7.32 15.88
C HIS A 448 21.73 -6.31 15.65
N ALA A 449 22.29 -6.22 14.44
CA ALA A 449 23.35 -5.25 14.12
C ALA A 449 22.90 -3.81 14.36
N LYS A 450 21.66 -3.47 13.97
CA LYS A 450 21.07 -2.14 14.18
C LYS A 450 20.86 -1.80 15.66
N LYS A 451 20.57 -2.81 16.50
CA LYS A 451 20.42 -2.65 17.95
C LYS A 451 21.78 -2.41 18.64
N THR A 452 22.83 -3.07 18.18
CA THR A 452 24.19 -2.83 18.68
C THR A 452 24.68 -1.43 18.33
N GLU A 453 24.36 -0.90 17.14
CA GLU A 453 24.66 0.50 16.79
C GLU A 453 23.86 1.51 17.63
N LEU A 454 22.59 1.21 17.96
CA LEU A 454 21.74 2.08 18.78
C LEU A 454 22.06 2.04 20.29
N ASN A 455 22.65 0.96 20.78
CA ASN A 455 23.05 0.79 22.18
C ASN A 455 24.52 1.16 22.46
N GLN A 456 25.29 1.56 21.44
CA GLN A 456 26.58 2.18 21.68
C GLN A 456 26.35 3.58 22.26
N ASP A 457 26.70 3.76 23.54
CA ASP A 457 26.65 5.04 24.23
C ASP A 457 27.38 6.10 23.38
N PRO A 458 26.74 7.23 23.02
CA PRO A 458 27.39 8.33 22.32
C PRO A 458 28.72 8.76 22.98
N LYS A 459 28.86 8.56 24.30
CA LYS A 459 30.12 8.79 25.02
C LYS A 459 31.23 7.81 24.64
N SER A 460 30.95 6.53 24.38
CA SER A 460 32.00 5.56 23.98
C SER A 460 32.55 5.86 22.58
N MET A 461 31.72 6.39 21.68
CA MET A 461 32.15 6.87 20.36
C MET A 461 32.99 8.14 20.46
N LEU A 462 32.66 9.05 21.39
CA LEU A 462 33.46 10.25 21.66
C LEU A 462 34.82 9.90 22.29
N THR A 463 34.90 8.87 23.14
CA THR A 463 36.18 8.43 23.75
C THR A 463 37.12 7.80 22.73
N MET A 464 36.61 7.07 21.72
CA MET A 464 37.45 6.53 20.64
C MET A 464 38.02 7.62 19.71
N PHE A 465 37.31 8.74 19.51
CA PHE A 465 37.83 9.87 18.74
C PHE A 465 38.74 10.80 19.57
N ALA A 466 38.53 10.88 20.88
CA ALA A 466 39.37 11.68 21.78
C ALA A 466 40.72 11.04 22.10
N GLN A 467 40.84 9.71 22.05
CA GLN A 467 42.10 9.00 22.31
C GLN A 467 43.06 8.92 21.09
N GLY A 468 42.65 9.41 19.91
CA GLY A 468 43.50 9.46 18.71
C GLY A 468 44.30 10.75 18.52
N LYS A 469 44.23 11.71 19.45
CA LYS A 469 44.96 12.99 19.37
C LYS A 469 45.60 13.37 20.71
N CYS A 470 46.42 12.48 21.26
CA CYS A 470 47.52 12.88 22.14
C CYS A 470 48.46 11.69 22.29
N GLU A 471 49.42 11.57 21.39
CA GLU A 471 50.81 11.21 21.69
C GLU A 471 51.67 11.54 20.46
N LYS A 472 52.94 11.80 20.74
CA LYS A 472 53.92 12.61 19.98
C LYS A 472 54.19 12.22 18.53
#